data_AF-A0AAV4D4X7-F1
#
_entry.id   AF-A0AAV4D4X7-F1
#
_cell.length_a   1.000
_cell.length_b   1.000
_cell.length_c   1.000
_cell.angle_alpha   90.00
_cell.angle_beta   90.00
_cell.angle_gamma   90.00
#
_symmetry.space_group_name_H-M   'P 1'
#
loop_
_entity.id
_entity.type
_entity.pdbx_description
1 polymer ?
#
loop_
_entity_poly.entity_id
_entity_poly.type
_entity_poly.pdbx_seq_one_letter_code
_entity_poly.pdbx_strand_id
1 'polypeptide(L)'
;MSTAKARVSSFGHERDNKPPPSREDRTKKAKGHGYSRDVAARGGPKPQRKPGKPPGKKEGEKRFELVLEGNMSDIPPRPRSMVRIFLSSTFSDMRAERNALATDAYPKLRDFCAQMGLSFQVVDLRWGVTAEATNNHMTTKICLLELENCKKVSLGPSCIALIGNRYGYRPLPHQISVEEFDLFREEATALGLKGLNTLQEWYNKDENSIPPAYFLMVCHTRLS
;
A
#
# COMPACT_ATOMS: atom_id res chain seq x y z
N MET A 1 15.53 13.51 -12.36
CA MET A 1 14.41 12.68 -11.84
C MET A 1 14.92 11.27 -11.61
N SER A 2 15.41 10.98 -10.40
CA SER A 2 15.92 9.65 -10.02
C SER A 2 14.86 8.96 -9.17
N THR A 3 14.37 7.80 -9.60
CA THR A 3 13.35 7.02 -8.90
C THR A 3 14.00 6.26 -7.74
N ALA A 4 13.54 6.51 -6.51
CA ALA A 4 13.95 5.74 -5.34
C ALA A 4 13.51 4.28 -5.51
N LYS A 5 14.47 3.39 -5.74
CA LYS A 5 14.22 1.95 -5.93
C LYS A 5 14.30 1.26 -4.57
N ALA A 6 13.16 0.83 -4.04
CA ALA A 6 13.13 -0.09 -2.89
C ALA A 6 13.89 -1.37 -3.28
N ARG A 7 14.91 -1.76 -2.49
CA ARG A 7 15.66 -2.99 -2.74
C ARG A 7 14.80 -4.18 -2.30
N VAL A 8 14.31 -4.92 -3.29
CA VAL A 8 13.63 -6.21 -3.11
C VAL A 8 14.70 -7.29 -2.99
N SER A 9 14.79 -7.96 -1.85
CA SER A 9 15.65 -9.14 -1.70
C SER A 9 14.93 -10.37 -2.26
N SER A 10 15.14 -10.69 -3.54
CA SER A 10 14.72 -11.94 -4.17
C SER A 10 15.96 -12.72 -4.61
N PHE A 11 16.28 -13.81 -3.92
CA PHE A 11 17.30 -14.78 -4.33
C PHE A 11 16.58 -15.98 -4.96
N GLY A 12 16.82 -16.23 -6.25
CA GLY A 12 16.17 -17.29 -7.02
C GLY A 12 16.92 -18.62 -6.95
N HIS A 13 16.18 -19.73 -7.06
CA HIS A 13 16.73 -21.00 -7.51
C HIS A 13 15.74 -21.76 -8.38
N GLU A 14 16.29 -22.28 -9.47
CA GLU A 14 15.71 -22.95 -10.62
C GLU A 14 15.56 -24.46 -10.33
N ARG A 15 14.46 -25.10 -10.78
CA ARG A 15 14.44 -26.41 -11.48
C ARG A 15 13.06 -27.06 -11.64
N ASP A 16 12.84 -27.50 -12.88
CA ASP A 16 12.29 -28.78 -13.35
C ASP A 16 10.79 -29.15 -13.34
N ASN A 17 10.46 -29.96 -14.34
CA ASN A 17 9.25 -29.98 -15.17
C ASN A 17 8.78 -31.44 -15.36
N LYS A 18 7.52 -31.79 -15.05
CA LYS A 18 6.64 -32.68 -15.88
C LYS A 18 5.25 -33.01 -15.25
N PRO A 19 4.20 -33.29 -16.08
CA PRO A 19 2.79 -33.47 -15.71
C PRO A 19 2.33 -34.95 -15.74
N PRO A 20 1.09 -35.31 -15.30
CA PRO A 20 -0.01 -35.72 -16.22
C PRO A 20 -1.46 -35.58 -15.60
N PRO A 21 -2.54 -36.28 -16.05
CA PRO A 21 -3.29 -36.22 -17.32
C PRO A 21 -4.82 -35.90 -17.14
N SER A 22 -5.59 -36.11 -18.21
CA SER A 22 -6.92 -35.57 -18.59
C SER A 22 -8.18 -36.41 -18.28
N ARG A 23 -9.31 -35.67 -18.11
CA ARG A 23 -10.74 -35.83 -18.50
C ARG A 23 -11.43 -37.21 -18.60
N GLU A 24 -12.63 -37.26 -18.01
CA GLU A 24 -13.98 -37.65 -18.53
C GLU A 24 -14.91 -37.83 -17.29
N ASP A 25 -16.24 -37.65 -17.22
CA ASP A 25 -17.33 -37.60 -18.20
C ASP A 25 -18.63 -37.05 -17.53
N ARG A 26 -19.66 -36.78 -18.36
CA ARG A 26 -21.13 -36.86 -18.10
C ARG A 26 -21.96 -35.71 -17.45
N THR A 27 -22.54 -34.91 -18.37
CA THR A 27 -23.98 -34.82 -18.80
C THR A 27 -25.18 -34.51 -17.86
N LYS A 28 -26.17 -33.83 -18.50
CA LYS A 28 -27.64 -33.66 -18.25
C LYS A 28 -28.04 -32.38 -17.47
N LYS A 29 -28.74 -31.34 -17.98
CA LYS A 29 -29.89 -31.06 -18.91
C LYS A 29 -31.25 -30.95 -18.19
N ALA A 30 -31.84 -29.74 -18.17
CA ALA A 30 -33.28 -29.36 -18.23
C ALA A 30 -33.44 -27.89 -17.76
N LYS A 31 -33.68 -26.87 -18.60
CA LYS A 31 -34.94 -26.37 -19.23
C LYS A 31 -36.10 -26.04 -18.27
N GLY A 32 -36.49 -24.75 -18.24
CA GLY A 32 -37.77 -24.22 -17.76
C GLY A 32 -37.92 -22.75 -18.14
N HIS A 33 -38.91 -22.43 -18.99
CA HIS A 33 -39.28 -21.11 -19.50
C HIS A 33 -40.29 -20.41 -18.57
N GLY A 34 -40.37 -19.08 -18.62
CA GLY A 34 -41.53 -18.31 -18.11
C GLY A 34 -41.32 -16.79 -18.05
N TYR A 35 -42.04 -16.06 -18.92
CA TYR A 35 -42.25 -14.60 -19.02
C TYR A 35 -42.89 -14.02 -17.72
N SER A 36 -43.02 -12.71 -17.38
CA SER A 36 -43.02 -11.40 -18.08
C SER A 36 -43.01 -10.27 -17.03
N ARG A 37 -42.47 -9.09 -17.42
CA ARG A 37 -42.86 -7.67 -17.12
C ARG A 37 -43.24 -7.18 -15.71
N ASP A 38 -42.57 -6.11 -15.25
CA ASP A 38 -43.10 -4.73 -14.99
C ASP A 38 -42.07 -3.89 -14.18
N VAL A 39 -41.44 -2.85 -14.76
CA VAL A 39 -41.69 -1.38 -14.64
C VAL A 39 -41.30 -0.72 -13.28
N ALA A 40 -40.33 0.19 -13.39
CA ALA A 40 -40.04 1.41 -12.59
C ALA A 40 -39.46 1.32 -11.16
N ALA A 41 -38.28 1.93 -10.94
CA ALA A 41 -38.11 3.18 -10.17
C ALA A 41 -36.67 3.37 -9.59
N ARG A 42 -36.03 4.45 -10.05
CA ARG A 42 -35.11 5.41 -9.40
C ARG A 42 -34.43 5.05 -8.06
N GLY A 43 -33.09 5.19 -8.07
CA GLY A 43 -32.30 5.96 -7.09
C GLY A 43 -32.18 5.42 -5.66
N GLY A 44 -31.10 4.69 -5.37
CA GLY A 44 -30.67 4.32 -4.02
C GLY A 44 -29.14 4.15 -3.91
N PRO A 45 -28.56 4.23 -2.68
CA PRO A 45 -27.13 4.40 -2.45
C PRO A 45 -26.30 3.17 -2.84
N LYS A 46 -25.07 3.41 -3.33
CA LYS A 46 -24.14 2.34 -3.76
C LYS A 46 -23.92 1.33 -2.62
N PRO A 47 -24.11 0.01 -2.87
CA PRO A 47 -24.02 -0.99 -1.81
C PRO A 47 -22.57 -1.23 -1.39
N GLN A 48 -22.34 -1.20 -0.08
CA GLN A 48 -21.12 -1.74 0.53
C GLN A 48 -21.00 -3.23 0.16
N ARG A 49 -19.92 -3.58 -0.55
CA ARG A 49 -19.62 -4.97 -0.94
C ARG A 49 -19.33 -5.79 0.32
N LYS A 50 -20.31 -6.57 0.78
CA LYS A 50 -20.08 -7.65 1.74
C LYS A 50 -19.14 -8.68 1.11
N PRO A 51 -18.20 -9.29 1.86
CA PRO A 51 -17.33 -10.33 1.33
C PRO A 51 -18.20 -11.54 0.94
N GLY A 52 -18.38 -11.74 -0.36
CA GLY A 52 -19.16 -12.85 -0.92
C GLY A 52 -18.46 -14.18 -0.73
N LYS A 53 -19.26 -15.24 -0.56
CA LYS A 53 -18.84 -16.65 -0.53
C LYS A 53 -17.91 -16.94 -1.73
N PRO A 54 -16.84 -17.76 -1.58
CA PRO A 54 -15.95 -18.06 -2.68
C PRO A 54 -16.74 -18.63 -3.87
N PRO A 55 -16.56 -18.08 -5.08
CA PRO A 55 -17.34 -18.45 -6.25
C PRO A 55 -17.10 -19.93 -6.60
N GLY A 56 -18.17 -20.64 -6.97
CA GLY A 56 -18.07 -22.01 -7.43
C GLY A 56 -17.31 -22.10 -8.75
N LYS A 57 -16.62 -23.21 -9.04
CA LYS A 57 -15.78 -23.39 -10.24
C LYS A 57 -16.43 -22.93 -11.56
N LYS A 58 -17.75 -23.18 -11.73
CA LYS A 58 -18.53 -22.80 -12.92
C LYS A 58 -18.76 -21.29 -13.08
N GLU A 59 -18.74 -20.54 -11.99
CA GLU A 59 -18.97 -19.10 -11.97
C GLU A 59 -17.70 -18.33 -12.39
N GLY A 60 -16.53 -18.88 -12.04
CA GLY A 60 -15.24 -18.35 -12.49
C GLY A 60 -15.02 -18.51 -14.00
N GLU A 61 -15.40 -19.63 -14.58
CA GLU A 61 -15.30 -19.91 -16.02
C GLU A 61 -16.16 -18.95 -16.85
N LYS A 62 -17.42 -18.74 -16.44
CA LYS A 62 -18.33 -17.78 -17.09
C LYS A 62 -17.83 -16.34 -17.06
N ARG A 63 -17.20 -15.93 -15.95
CA ARG A 63 -16.58 -14.60 -15.83
C ARG A 63 -15.37 -14.45 -16.73
N PHE A 64 -14.58 -15.51 -16.90
CA PHE A 64 -13.45 -15.53 -17.82
C PHE A 64 -13.89 -15.39 -19.28
N GLU A 65 -14.97 -16.07 -19.66
CA GLU A 65 -15.53 -16.00 -21.02
C GLU A 65 -16.05 -14.60 -21.35
N LEU A 66 -16.74 -13.96 -20.41
CA LEU A 66 -17.16 -12.55 -20.52
C LEU A 66 -15.97 -11.59 -20.71
N VAL A 67 -14.84 -11.84 -20.06
CA VAL A 67 -13.61 -11.04 -20.23
C VAL A 67 -13.02 -11.25 -21.64
N LEU A 68 -13.05 -12.48 -22.17
CA LEU A 68 -12.60 -12.78 -23.54
C LEU A 68 -13.51 -12.15 -24.61
N GLU A 69 -14.81 -12.02 -24.32
CA GLU A 69 -15.80 -11.31 -25.15
C GLU A 69 -15.68 -9.77 -25.04
N GLY A 70 -14.74 -9.25 -24.24
CA GLY A 70 -14.45 -7.83 -24.11
C GLY A 70 -15.22 -7.11 -22.98
N ASN A 71 -15.96 -7.83 -22.14
CA ASN A 71 -16.65 -7.24 -20.99
C ASN A 71 -15.72 -7.12 -19.78
N MET A 72 -15.25 -5.88 -19.53
CA MET A 72 -14.31 -5.55 -18.44
C MET A 72 -15.01 -5.13 -17.12
N SER A 73 -16.33 -5.30 -17.03
CA SER A 73 -17.13 -4.79 -15.91
C SER A 73 -16.92 -5.57 -14.61
N ASP A 74 -16.56 -6.86 -14.69
CA ASP A 74 -16.51 -7.78 -13.56
C ASP A 74 -15.31 -8.74 -13.63
N ILE A 75 -14.11 -8.16 -13.76
CA ILE A 75 -12.86 -8.91 -13.86
C ILE A 75 -12.57 -9.57 -12.49
N PRO A 76 -12.29 -10.89 -12.46
CA PRO A 76 -11.92 -11.56 -11.22
C PRO A 76 -10.65 -10.93 -10.64
N PRO A 77 -10.59 -10.69 -9.31
CA PRO A 77 -9.39 -10.18 -8.68
C PRO A 77 -8.26 -11.19 -8.86
N ARG A 78 -7.07 -10.70 -9.25
CA ARG A 78 -5.90 -11.57 -9.39
C ARG A 78 -5.61 -12.24 -8.04
N PRO A 79 -5.48 -13.58 -8.00
CA PRO A 79 -5.10 -14.26 -6.77
C PRO A 79 -3.73 -13.75 -6.32
N ARG A 80 -3.62 -13.31 -5.07
CA ARG A 80 -2.36 -12.87 -4.49
C ARG A 80 -1.56 -14.11 -4.11
N SER A 81 -0.35 -14.25 -4.62
CA SER A 81 0.57 -15.37 -4.30
C SER A 81 1.78 -14.91 -3.48
N MET A 82 1.64 -13.78 -2.79
CA MET A 82 2.73 -13.12 -2.08
C MET A 82 2.29 -12.64 -0.71
N VAL A 83 3.07 -12.95 0.32
CA VAL A 83 3.01 -12.34 1.65
C VAL A 83 4.08 -11.24 1.68
N ARG A 84 3.66 -9.98 1.66
CA ARG A 84 4.54 -8.82 1.67
C ARG A 84 4.27 -7.97 2.91
N ILE A 85 5.26 -7.88 3.79
CA ILE A 85 5.12 -7.23 5.10
C ILE A 85 5.93 -5.94 5.13
N PHE A 86 5.28 -4.83 5.43
CA PHE A 86 5.96 -3.60 5.81
C PHE A 86 6.39 -3.65 7.28
N LEU A 87 7.67 -3.38 7.56
CA LEU A 87 8.17 -3.29 8.93
C LEU A 87 8.27 -1.82 9.36
N SER A 88 7.49 -1.45 10.37
CA SER A 88 7.57 -0.16 11.04
C SER A 88 8.29 -0.31 12.38
N SER A 89 9.27 0.56 12.66
CA SER A 89 9.95 0.60 13.96
C SER A 89 10.61 1.94 14.19
N THR A 90 10.86 2.28 15.45
CA THR A 90 11.74 3.38 15.82
C THR A 90 13.21 3.05 15.47
N PHE A 91 13.98 4.08 15.12
CA PHE A 91 15.25 3.91 14.42
C PHE A 91 16.39 3.38 15.30
N SER A 92 16.53 3.91 16.51
CA SER A 92 17.73 3.76 17.33
C SER A 92 17.65 2.67 18.40
N ASP A 93 16.45 2.40 18.91
CA ASP A 93 16.21 1.50 20.04
C ASP A 93 15.77 0.09 19.65
N MET A 94 15.28 -0.13 18.42
CA MET A 94 14.79 -1.44 17.96
C MET A 94 15.75 -2.15 16.99
N ARG A 95 17.07 -1.98 17.16
CA ARG A 95 18.06 -2.57 16.23
C ARG A 95 18.26 -4.07 16.48
N ALA A 96 18.28 -4.50 17.74
CA ALA A 96 18.53 -5.88 18.10
C ALA A 96 17.38 -6.79 17.64
N GLU A 97 16.14 -6.36 17.86
CA GLU A 97 14.90 -7.03 17.48
C GLU A 97 14.82 -7.20 15.97
N ARG A 98 15.14 -6.15 15.21
CA ARG A 98 15.16 -6.23 13.74
C ARG A 98 16.24 -7.16 13.20
N ASN A 99 17.43 -7.13 13.81
CA ASN A 99 18.48 -8.07 13.44
C ASN A 99 18.02 -9.51 13.72
N ALA A 100 17.42 -9.78 14.88
CA ALA A 100 16.88 -11.09 15.21
C ALA A 100 15.79 -11.54 14.24
N LEU A 101 14.88 -10.64 13.83
CA LEU A 101 13.89 -10.93 12.81
C LEU A 101 14.54 -11.31 11.48
N ALA A 102 15.58 -10.57 11.05
CA ALA A 102 16.28 -10.82 9.80
C ALA A 102 17.09 -12.12 9.81
N THR A 103 17.75 -12.44 10.92
CA THR A 103 18.62 -13.62 11.02
C THR A 103 17.87 -14.90 11.33
N ASP A 104 16.79 -14.83 12.12
CA ASP A 104 16.10 -16.03 12.61
C ASP A 104 14.68 -16.18 12.04
N ALA A 105 13.84 -15.16 12.15
CA ALA A 105 12.42 -15.29 11.81
C ALA A 105 12.14 -15.28 10.29
N TYR A 106 12.73 -14.35 9.54
CA TYR A 106 12.44 -14.19 8.10
C TYR A 106 12.85 -15.42 7.26
N PRO A 107 13.97 -16.11 7.53
CA PRO A 107 14.28 -17.37 6.84
C PRO A 107 13.22 -18.44 7.07
N LYS A 108 12.83 -18.69 8.32
CA LYS A 108 11.81 -19.68 8.68
C LYS A 108 10.45 -19.37 8.04
N LEU A 109 10.04 -18.10 8.07
CA LEU A 109 8.79 -17.66 7.44
C LEU A 109 8.81 -17.82 5.92
N ARG A 110 9.95 -17.53 5.28
CA ARG A 110 10.11 -17.73 3.84
C ARG A 110 9.98 -19.19 3.46
N ASP A 111 10.63 -20.08 4.20
CA ASP A 111 10.58 -21.52 3.92
C ASP A 111 9.16 -22.08 4.14
N PHE A 112 8.48 -21.63 5.19
CA PHE A 112 7.08 -21.97 5.44
C PHE A 112 6.14 -21.47 4.33
N CYS A 113 6.27 -20.22 3.90
CA CYS A 113 5.50 -19.68 2.78
C CYS A 113 5.79 -20.43 1.47
N ALA A 114 7.06 -20.77 1.21
CA ALA A 114 7.46 -21.50 0.02
C ALA A 114 6.81 -22.90 -0.06
N GLN A 115 6.70 -23.61 1.06
CA GLN A 115 5.98 -24.90 1.14
C GLN A 115 4.50 -24.78 0.76
N MET A 116 3.91 -23.59 0.93
CA MET A 116 2.53 -23.28 0.54
C MET A 116 2.40 -22.67 -0.86
N GLY A 117 3.50 -22.57 -1.62
CA GLY A 117 3.52 -21.93 -2.94
C GLY A 117 3.40 -20.40 -2.89
N LEU A 118 3.69 -19.79 -1.74
CA LEU A 118 3.65 -18.34 -1.52
C LEU A 118 5.06 -17.75 -1.52
N SER A 119 5.21 -16.57 -2.13
CA SER A 119 6.42 -15.76 -2.01
C SER A 119 6.38 -14.93 -0.73
N PHE A 120 7.49 -14.83 0.00
CA PHE A 120 7.59 -14.03 1.22
C PHE A 120 8.56 -12.86 1.02
N GLN A 121 8.12 -11.66 1.40
CA GLN A 121 8.92 -10.46 1.29
C GLN A 121 8.70 -9.53 2.49
N VAL A 122 9.79 -8.96 2.99
CA VAL A 122 9.74 -7.89 3.99
C VAL A 122 10.27 -6.60 3.38
N VAL A 123 9.60 -5.51 3.69
CA VAL A 123 10.02 -4.15 3.32
C VAL A 123 10.41 -3.41 4.59
N ASP A 124 11.72 -3.25 4.80
CA ASP A 124 12.29 -2.36 5.80
C ASP A 124 12.95 -1.17 5.09
N LEU A 125 12.30 -0.02 5.17
CA LEU A 125 12.79 1.21 4.57
C LEU A 125 14.07 1.74 5.22
N ARG A 126 14.48 1.25 6.40
CA ARG A 126 15.76 1.63 7.00
C ARG A 126 16.96 1.26 6.14
N TRP A 127 16.85 0.16 5.39
CA TRP A 127 17.92 -0.38 4.55
C TRP A 127 17.88 0.19 3.12
N GLY A 128 16.96 1.12 2.83
CA GLY A 128 16.74 1.65 1.47
C GLY A 128 16.29 3.11 1.36
N VAL A 129 16.03 3.81 2.46
CA VAL A 129 15.76 5.25 2.43
C VAL A 129 17.10 5.98 2.30
N THR A 130 17.29 6.62 1.14
CA THR A 130 18.46 7.43 0.84
C THR A 130 18.47 8.70 1.70
N ALA A 131 19.66 9.24 1.98
CA ALA A 131 19.80 10.52 2.68
C ALA A 131 19.00 11.64 1.97
N GLU A 132 18.89 11.57 0.65
CA GLU A 132 18.12 12.49 -0.20
C GLU A 132 16.61 12.51 0.12
N ALA A 133 15.99 11.35 0.37
CA ALA A 133 14.59 11.29 0.77
C ALA A 133 14.32 11.89 2.16
N THR A 134 15.34 11.86 3.03
CA THR A 134 15.31 12.50 4.36
C THR A 134 15.46 14.01 4.23
N ASN A 135 16.38 14.48 3.37
CA ASN A 135 16.62 15.90 3.11
C ASN A 135 15.43 16.61 2.43
N ASN A 136 14.61 15.87 1.68
CA ASN A 136 13.41 16.40 1.03
C ASN A 136 12.15 16.32 1.92
N HIS A 137 12.27 15.90 3.18
CA HIS A 137 11.13 15.70 4.11
C HIS A 137 10.07 14.69 3.61
N MET A 138 10.45 13.79 2.70
CA MET A 138 9.53 12.85 2.03
C MET A 138 9.47 11.47 2.70
N THR A 139 10.29 11.21 3.71
CA THR A 139 10.39 9.91 4.38
C THR A 139 9.02 9.37 4.81
N THR A 140 8.21 10.18 5.49
CA THR A 140 6.87 9.75 5.96
C THR A 140 5.96 9.37 4.80
N LYS A 141 5.95 10.17 3.72
CA LYS A 141 5.13 9.91 2.53
C LYS A 141 5.54 8.60 1.84
N ILE A 142 6.85 8.34 1.74
CA ILE A 142 7.38 7.10 1.17
C ILE A 142 6.97 5.90 2.04
N CYS A 143 7.06 6.00 3.37
CA CYS A 143 6.62 4.96 4.28
C CYS A 143 5.13 4.62 4.12
N LEU A 144 4.28 5.65 4.03
CA LEU A 144 2.83 5.46 3.86
C LEU A 144 2.49 4.83 2.50
N LEU A 145 3.13 5.29 1.42
CA LEU A 145 2.94 4.72 0.09
C LEU A 145 3.33 3.24 0.04
N GLU A 146 4.45 2.89 0.67
CA GLU A 146 4.93 1.51 0.67
C GLU A 146 4.06 0.60 1.54
N LEU A 147 3.54 1.11 2.66
CA LEU A 147 2.52 0.42 3.45
C LEU A 147 1.25 0.16 2.62
N GLU A 148 0.79 1.14 1.84
CA GLU A 148 -0.37 0.97 0.97
C GLU A 148 -0.11 -0.06 -0.14
N ASN A 149 1.09 -0.09 -0.71
CA ASN A 149 1.51 -1.12 -1.66
C ASN A 149 1.50 -2.51 -1.02
N CYS A 150 2.00 -2.66 0.22
CA CYS A 150 1.95 -3.91 0.94
C CYS A 150 0.49 -4.37 1.18
N LYS A 151 -0.43 -3.46 1.51
CA LYS A 151 -1.87 -3.77 1.62
C LYS A 151 -2.49 -4.25 0.30
N LYS A 152 -2.05 -3.69 -0.83
CA LYS A 152 -2.56 -4.04 -2.17
C LYS A 152 -2.06 -5.41 -2.64
N VAL A 153 -0.81 -5.75 -2.35
CA VAL A 153 -0.12 -6.94 -2.88
C VAL A 153 -0.16 -8.13 -1.93
N SER A 154 -0.08 -7.90 -0.61
CA SER A 154 0.07 -8.97 0.38
C SER A 154 -1.19 -9.80 0.55
N LEU A 155 -0.99 -11.11 0.65
CA LEU A 155 -1.95 -12.08 1.14
C LEU A 155 -1.79 -12.16 2.67
N GLY A 156 -2.78 -11.61 3.41
CA GLY A 156 -2.78 -11.64 4.87
C GLY A 156 -2.17 -10.38 5.50
N PRO A 157 -1.43 -10.49 6.62
CA PRO A 157 -0.83 -9.34 7.27
C PRO A 157 0.07 -8.56 6.31
N SER A 158 -0.12 -7.24 6.29
CA SER A 158 0.63 -6.32 5.41
C SER A 158 1.58 -5.41 6.18
N CYS A 159 1.51 -5.40 7.51
CA CYS A 159 2.31 -4.53 8.35
C CYS A 159 2.62 -5.20 9.70
N ILE A 160 3.84 -4.99 10.19
CA ILE A 160 4.26 -5.27 11.56
C ILE A 160 4.86 -3.98 12.13
N ALA A 161 4.45 -3.59 13.32
CA ALA A 161 5.00 -2.46 14.04
C ALA A 161 5.73 -2.93 15.30
N LEU A 162 7.00 -2.57 15.42
CA LEU A 162 7.78 -2.71 16.65
C LEU A 162 7.68 -1.39 17.42
N ILE A 163 7.06 -1.45 18.59
CA ILE A 163 6.80 -0.28 19.43
C ILE A 163 7.63 -0.39 20.70
N GLY A 164 8.40 0.66 20.98
CA GLY A 164 9.18 0.79 22.21
C GLY A 164 8.74 1.99 23.04
N ASN A 165 9.65 2.45 23.91
CA ASN A 165 9.39 3.55 24.85
C ASN A 165 9.71 4.94 24.27
N ARG A 166 10.00 5.05 22.97
CA ARG A 166 10.32 6.32 22.31
C ARG A 166 9.28 6.64 21.24
N TYR A 167 8.96 7.92 21.11
CA TYR A 167 8.14 8.44 20.02
C TYR A 167 8.83 8.40 18.65
N GLY A 168 10.16 8.25 18.63
CA GLY A 168 10.93 8.22 17.40
C GLY A 168 11.03 9.57 16.68
N TYR A 169 11.21 9.50 15.36
CA TYR A 169 11.38 10.65 14.48
C TYR A 169 10.04 11.39 14.29
N ARG A 170 10.01 12.68 14.61
CA ARG A 170 8.83 13.56 14.48
C ARG A 170 9.13 14.67 13.46
N PRO A 171 9.03 14.39 12.16
CA PRO A 171 9.27 15.41 11.13
C PRO A 171 8.13 16.42 11.09
N LEU A 172 8.45 17.64 10.66
CA LEU A 172 7.45 18.59 10.21
C LEU A 172 6.71 18.05 8.97
N PRO A 173 5.41 18.34 8.82
CA PRO A 173 4.65 17.91 7.66
C PRO A 173 5.20 18.56 6.40
N HIS A 174 5.48 17.77 5.36
CA HIS A 174 5.98 18.29 4.09
C HIS A 174 4.97 19.20 3.38
N GLN A 175 3.67 18.97 3.60
CA GLN A 175 2.57 19.72 3.02
C GLN A 175 1.58 20.06 4.13
N ILE A 176 1.10 21.31 4.15
CA ILE A 176 0.05 21.81 5.03
C ILE A 176 -1.03 22.46 4.14
N SER A 177 -2.31 22.24 4.44
CA SER A 177 -3.36 22.91 3.67
C SER A 177 -3.33 24.43 3.91
N VAL A 178 -3.89 25.22 2.99
CA VAL A 178 -3.96 26.68 3.17
C VAL A 178 -4.77 27.02 4.43
N GLU A 179 -5.88 26.32 4.64
CA GLU A 179 -6.76 26.52 5.78
C GLU A 179 -6.05 26.21 7.11
N GLU A 180 -5.32 25.10 7.19
CA GLU A 180 -4.53 24.74 8.37
C GLU A 180 -3.40 25.73 8.63
N PHE A 181 -2.70 26.16 7.57
CA PHE A 181 -1.58 27.10 7.70
C PHE A 181 -2.06 28.49 8.16
N ASP A 182 -3.17 28.97 7.62
CA ASP A 182 -3.76 30.25 8.02
C ASP A 182 -4.23 30.21 9.47
N LEU A 183 -4.85 29.10 9.91
CA LEU A 183 -5.23 28.89 11.30
C LEU A 183 -4.01 28.92 12.24
N PHE A 184 -2.91 28.25 11.88
CA PHE A 184 -1.67 28.33 12.66
C PHE A 184 -1.10 29.75 12.71
N ARG A 185 -1.18 30.50 11.60
CA ARG A 185 -0.71 31.88 11.53
C ARG A 185 -1.49 32.79 12.46
N GLU A 186 -2.82 32.70 12.43
CA GLU A 186 -3.70 33.52 13.26
C GLU A 186 -3.45 33.27 14.75
N GLU A 187 -3.44 32.00 15.17
CA GLU A 187 -3.22 31.62 16.57
C GLU A 187 -1.81 32.01 17.05
N ALA A 188 -0.79 31.78 16.23
CA ALA A 188 0.58 32.16 16.57
C ALA A 188 0.76 33.69 16.67
N THR A 189 0.00 34.46 15.90
CA THR A 189 -0.03 35.93 15.98
C THR A 189 -0.72 36.39 17.27
N ALA A 190 -1.86 35.78 17.62
CA ALA A 190 -2.59 36.07 18.85
C ALA A 190 -1.73 35.78 20.10
N LEU A 191 -0.93 34.72 20.07
CA LEU A 191 -0.02 34.32 21.13
C LEU A 191 1.34 35.05 21.09
N GLY A 192 1.60 35.90 20.09
CA GLY A 192 2.86 36.64 19.95
C GLY A 192 4.09 35.76 19.76
N LEU A 193 3.95 34.60 19.10
CA LEU A 193 5.05 33.64 18.93
C LEU A 193 6.08 34.13 17.91
N LYS A 194 7.33 34.29 18.36
CA LYS A 194 8.47 34.66 17.49
C LYS A 194 8.75 33.64 16.37
N GLY A 195 8.26 32.41 16.50
CA GLY A 195 8.46 31.33 15.53
C GLY A 195 7.67 31.50 14.23
N LEU A 196 6.72 32.45 14.16
CA LEU A 196 5.90 32.66 12.97
C LEU A 196 6.73 33.05 11.74
N ASN A 197 7.72 33.93 11.92
CA ASN A 197 8.61 34.34 10.82
C ASN A 197 9.35 33.13 10.25
N THR A 198 9.89 32.27 11.12
CA THR A 198 10.55 31.03 10.71
C THR A 198 9.58 30.12 9.96
N LEU A 199 8.34 29.93 10.45
CA LEU A 199 7.36 29.10 9.76
C LEU A 199 7.06 29.61 8.34
N GLN A 200 6.87 30.93 8.18
CA GLN A 200 6.60 31.57 6.88
C GLN A 200 7.79 31.53 5.93
N GLU A 201 9.01 31.61 6.46
CA GLU A 201 10.23 31.50 5.65
C GLU A 201 10.47 30.08 5.12
N TRP A 202 10.06 29.06 5.86
CA TRP A 202 10.31 27.67 5.51
C TRP A 202 9.17 27.02 4.72
N TYR A 203 7.96 27.58 4.75
CA TYR A 203 6.81 27.09 3.99
C TYR A 203 6.40 28.05 2.88
N ASN A 204 6.49 27.59 1.63
CA ASN A 204 6.04 28.36 0.48
C ASN A 204 4.69 27.86 -0.02
N LYS A 205 3.78 28.80 -0.30
CA LYS A 205 2.50 28.51 -0.94
C LYS A 205 2.74 28.15 -2.41
N ASP A 206 2.31 26.97 -2.82
CA ASP A 206 2.28 26.56 -4.22
C ASP A 206 0.85 26.69 -4.76
N GLU A 207 0.64 27.69 -5.62
CA GLU A 207 -0.65 27.95 -6.28
C GLU A 207 -0.87 27.05 -7.51
N ASN A 208 0.16 26.34 -7.97
CA ASN A 208 0.01 25.34 -9.03
C ASN A 208 -0.47 23.99 -8.49
N SER A 209 -0.47 23.81 -7.17
CA SER A 209 -1.05 22.63 -6.52
C SER A 209 -2.58 22.72 -6.54
N ILE A 210 -3.25 21.59 -6.77
CA ILE A 210 -4.72 21.51 -6.74
C ILE A 210 -5.13 20.46 -5.69
N PRO A 211 -5.70 20.87 -4.54
CA PRO A 211 -5.88 22.27 -4.09
C PRO A 211 -4.56 22.97 -3.73
N PRO A 212 -4.50 24.31 -3.71
CA PRO A 212 -3.32 25.06 -3.27
C PRO A 212 -2.90 24.65 -1.86
N ALA A 213 -1.60 24.57 -1.62
CA ALA A 213 -1.06 24.13 -0.34
C ALA A 213 0.32 24.75 -0.05
N TYR A 214 0.69 24.77 1.23
CA TYR A 214 2.01 25.20 1.68
C TYR A 214 2.96 24.00 1.73
N PHE A 215 4.13 24.12 1.09
CA PHE A 215 5.16 23.09 1.07
C PHE A 215 6.40 23.50 1.83
N LEU A 216 6.93 22.57 2.63
CA LEU A 216 8.17 22.75 3.37
C LEU A 216 9.36 22.75 2.40
N MET A 217 10.16 23.81 2.44
CA MET A 217 11.39 23.93 1.66
C MET A 217 12.41 22.88 2.07
N VAL A 218 13.20 22.42 1.09
CA VAL A 218 14.27 21.46 1.31
C VAL A 218 15.47 22.12 1.99
N CYS A 219 16.19 21.39 2.85
CA CYS A 219 17.27 22.01 3.65
C CYS A 219 18.41 22.62 2.79
N HIS A 220 18.65 22.11 1.59
CA HIS A 220 19.72 22.59 0.71
C HIS A 220 19.37 23.84 -0.13
N THR A 221 18.11 24.26 -0.23
CA THR A 221 17.76 25.51 -0.95
C THR A 221 18.13 26.78 -0.20
N ARG A 222 18.69 26.66 1.02
CA ARG A 222 18.97 27.81 1.90
C ARG A 222 20.37 27.81 2.55
N LEU A 223 21.21 26.81 2.25
CA LEU A 223 22.57 26.68 2.81
C LEU A 223 23.66 27.27 1.87
N SER A 224 23.28 28.15 0.95
CA SER A 224 24.18 28.87 0.04
C SER A 224 24.35 30.32 0.46
#